data_AF-A0AA88G7K1-F1
#
_entry.id   AF-A0AA88G7K1-F1
#
_cell.length_a   1.000
_cell.length_b   1.000
_cell.length_c   1.000
_cell.angle_alpha   90.00
_cell.angle_beta   90.00
_cell.angle_gamma   90.00
#
_symmetry.space_group_name_H-M   'P 1'
#
loop_
_entity.id
_entity.type
_entity.pdbx_description
1 polymer ?
#
loop_
_entity_poly.entity_id
_entity_poly.type
_entity_poly.pdbx_seq_one_letter_code
_entity_poly.pdbx_strand_id
1 'polypeptide(L)'
;MTASPTGNSMVQHQLNVRFTASQALDIYYNTISLGFPMYERQRLEQALEFQLETCFIEDQTFSVTCELEKDVAVLQTLQAVCLQQLGMREISDQLFMVGKQIIGKYYDEVDSIGVVVAMKFIAEYLLGNGEQTKSRAMYSTVRAKLEPLMMECRQHASTWFSSTCVENNATSYNQWHDIKPQFFTAYIIESQIRLDDLYFLEDMCPDTFIFDEFTSLGNGRISLAKIHATSCRDMSFELYHELMMILQTFVSFSDVIMGMRNQKHSLLYVVASMVAKQLHLEILTNCKVKNEKEILRVARETIELTKHQFFSMLPCYATKAVVLACSLRVQYFPQLVRTDNLQDDLNALKLLSTRYRLIHNECSQLIKTIEALIIFQHQQQQHASSSHSELVNFLSFSYHDIGAAFDANLILSSTTIQDDSRSDHPEYDSAISLETSNFSKALATFSRYKDQIKQFAHGLEQLEIVLEGFSEQTRIRNAQSDSTNDQLEDLKQAEINLVNSLIQVAKRNGDVKGLLEVEILKKQDLFMGNVQNHSQL
;
A
#
# COMPACT_ATOMS: atom_id res chain seq x y z
N MET A 1 2.46 -51.63 -9.07
CA MET A 1 0.99 -51.50 -9.14
C MET A 1 0.58 -50.44 -8.14
N THR A 2 0.66 -49.17 -8.56
CA THR A 2 0.16 -48.03 -7.80
C THR A 2 -1.35 -47.98 -7.98
N ALA A 3 -2.10 -48.08 -6.88
CA ALA A 3 -3.55 -48.05 -6.89
C ALA A 3 -4.03 -46.76 -7.56
N SER A 4 -4.90 -46.90 -8.57
CA SER A 4 -5.61 -45.77 -9.16
C SER A 4 -6.44 -45.07 -8.08
N PRO A 5 -6.45 -43.72 -8.01
CA PRO A 5 -7.31 -43.02 -7.07
C PRO A 5 -8.76 -43.44 -7.32
N THR A 6 -9.47 -43.85 -6.27
CA THR A 6 -10.90 -44.14 -6.36
C THR A 6 -11.63 -42.87 -6.82
N GLY A 7 -12.65 -42.99 -7.67
CA GLY A 7 -13.36 -41.83 -8.26
C GLY A 7 -13.84 -40.79 -7.24
N ASN A 8 -14.14 -41.21 -6.00
CA ASN A 8 -14.51 -40.32 -4.89
C ASN A 8 -13.36 -39.39 -4.44
N SER A 9 -12.10 -39.86 -4.51
CA SER A 9 -10.92 -39.06 -4.14
C SER A 9 -10.63 -37.95 -5.15
N MET A 10 -10.93 -38.17 -6.43
CA MET A 10 -10.71 -37.17 -7.49
C MET A 10 -11.73 -36.04 -7.39
N VAL A 11 -13.00 -36.38 -7.20
CA VAL A 11 -14.08 -35.39 -7.01
C VAL A 11 -13.82 -34.55 -5.75
N GLN A 12 -13.42 -35.17 -4.64
CA GLN A 12 -13.11 -34.44 -3.41
C GLN A 12 -11.91 -33.49 -3.60
N HIS A 13 -10.88 -33.91 -4.33
CA HIS A 13 -9.74 -33.06 -4.64
C HIS A 13 -10.16 -31.85 -5.50
N GLN A 14 -10.95 -32.07 -6.56
CA GLN A 14 -11.47 -30.99 -7.42
C GLN A 14 -12.32 -29.99 -6.63
N LEU A 15 -13.20 -30.47 -5.73
CA LEU A 15 -14.01 -29.61 -4.86
C LEU A 15 -13.14 -28.76 -3.93
N ASN A 16 -12.09 -29.34 -3.34
CA ASN A 16 -11.17 -28.61 -2.46
C ASN A 16 -10.37 -27.55 -3.22
N VAL A 17 -9.89 -27.86 -4.43
CA VAL A 17 -9.19 -26.90 -5.30
C VAL A 17 -10.10 -25.75 -5.66
N ARG A 18 -11.34 -26.04 -6.11
CA ARG A 18 -12.34 -25.02 -6.44
C ARG A 18 -12.62 -24.11 -5.25
N PHE A 19 -12.88 -24.70 -4.08
CA PHE A 19 -13.17 -23.94 -2.86
C PHE A 19 -12.01 -23.02 -2.47
N THR A 20 -10.78 -23.54 -2.46
CA THR A 20 -9.58 -22.76 -2.10
C THR A 20 -9.33 -21.63 -3.10
N ALA A 21 -9.52 -21.89 -4.41
CA ALA A 21 -9.37 -20.88 -5.44
C ALA A 21 -10.43 -19.79 -5.35
N SER A 22 -11.71 -20.15 -5.18
CA SER A 22 -12.78 -19.18 -4.99
C SER A 22 -12.55 -18.32 -3.75
N GLN A 23 -12.12 -18.92 -2.63
CA GLN A 23 -11.80 -18.16 -1.41
C GLN A 23 -10.64 -17.18 -1.62
N ALA A 24 -9.58 -17.60 -2.32
CA ALA A 24 -8.46 -16.71 -2.62
C ALA A 24 -8.87 -15.55 -3.54
N LEU A 25 -9.74 -15.80 -4.52
CA LEU A 25 -10.32 -14.76 -5.37
C LEU A 25 -11.16 -13.78 -4.55
N ASP A 26 -12.03 -14.27 -3.66
CA ASP A 26 -12.83 -13.40 -2.80
C ASP A 26 -11.95 -12.49 -1.94
N ILE A 27 -10.89 -13.04 -1.33
CA ILE A 27 -9.93 -12.25 -0.54
C ILE A 27 -9.21 -11.22 -1.41
N TYR A 28 -8.83 -11.59 -2.63
CA TYR A 28 -8.17 -10.67 -3.56
C TYR A 28 -9.07 -9.49 -3.93
N TYR A 29 -10.25 -9.78 -4.49
CA TYR A 29 -11.14 -8.73 -4.98
C TYR A 29 -11.69 -7.86 -3.85
N ASN A 30 -11.98 -8.44 -2.67
CA ASN A 30 -12.57 -7.69 -1.57
C ASN A 30 -11.54 -6.98 -0.69
N THR A 31 -10.27 -7.38 -0.71
CA THR A 31 -9.28 -6.86 0.26
C THR A 31 -7.91 -6.59 -0.35
N ILE A 32 -7.23 -7.59 -0.92
CA ILE A 32 -5.80 -7.45 -1.31
C ILE A 32 -5.62 -6.54 -2.54
N SER A 33 -6.62 -6.43 -3.41
CA SER A 33 -6.57 -5.56 -4.59
C SER A 33 -6.54 -4.06 -4.27
N LEU A 34 -6.70 -3.68 -3.00
CA LEU A 34 -6.79 -2.29 -2.53
C LEU A 34 -7.89 -1.48 -3.25
N GLY A 35 -8.93 -2.16 -3.74
CA GLY A 35 -10.04 -1.56 -4.51
C GLY A 35 -9.77 -1.43 -6.02
N PHE A 36 -8.61 -1.89 -6.49
CA PHE A 36 -8.19 -1.81 -7.89
C PHE A 36 -7.67 -3.18 -8.38
N PRO A 37 -8.57 -4.15 -8.67
CA PRO A 37 -8.15 -5.43 -9.20
C PRO A 37 -7.48 -5.24 -10.57
N MET A 38 -6.33 -5.89 -10.77
CA MET A 38 -5.55 -5.81 -12.01
C MET A 38 -6.10 -6.72 -13.11
N TYR A 39 -6.90 -7.72 -12.75
CA TYR A 39 -7.44 -8.71 -13.66
C TYR A 39 -8.95 -8.87 -13.47
N GLU A 40 -9.63 -9.35 -14.52
CA GLU A 40 -11.08 -9.56 -14.48
C GLU A 40 -11.42 -10.87 -13.78
N ARG A 41 -12.37 -10.82 -12.83
CA ARG A 41 -12.76 -11.98 -12.02
C ARG A 41 -13.29 -13.12 -12.89
N GLN A 42 -14.14 -12.79 -13.86
CA GLN A 42 -14.74 -13.75 -14.77
C GLN A 42 -13.71 -14.56 -15.54
N ARG A 43 -12.60 -13.93 -15.97
CA ARG A 43 -11.50 -14.64 -16.66
C ARG A 43 -10.79 -15.63 -15.73
N LEU A 44 -10.59 -15.27 -14.47
CA LEU A 44 -9.99 -16.17 -13.47
C LEU A 44 -10.91 -17.33 -13.10
N GLU A 45 -12.22 -17.10 -13.07
CA GLU A 45 -13.22 -18.16 -12.87
C GLU A 45 -13.26 -19.12 -14.06
N GLN A 46 -13.19 -18.61 -15.30
CA GLN A 46 -13.04 -19.43 -16.51
C GLN A 46 -11.71 -20.23 -16.51
N ALA A 47 -10.61 -19.61 -16.09
CA ALA A 47 -9.33 -20.30 -15.94
C ALA A 47 -9.40 -21.42 -14.90
N LEU A 48 -10.11 -21.19 -13.79
CA LEU A 48 -10.33 -22.22 -12.76
C LEU A 48 -11.16 -23.38 -13.32
N GLU A 49 -12.23 -23.10 -14.06
CA GLU A 49 -13.03 -24.13 -14.73
C GLU A 49 -12.17 -24.95 -15.71
N PHE A 50 -11.36 -24.27 -16.52
CA PHE A 50 -10.40 -24.91 -17.43
C PHE A 50 -9.38 -25.82 -16.70
N GLN A 51 -8.92 -25.46 -15.50
CA GLN A 51 -8.02 -26.33 -14.72
C GLN A 51 -8.72 -27.58 -14.17
N LEU A 52 -10.00 -27.48 -13.82
CA LEU A 52 -10.77 -28.55 -13.20
C LEU A 52 -11.28 -29.55 -14.25
N GLU A 53 -11.54 -29.09 -15.47
CA GLU A 53 -12.08 -29.90 -16.54
C GLU A 53 -10.97 -30.51 -17.41
N THR A 54 -10.83 -31.83 -17.34
CA THR A 54 -9.84 -32.57 -18.13
C THR A 54 -10.28 -32.87 -19.58
N CYS A 55 -11.51 -32.52 -19.97
CA CYS A 55 -12.17 -33.07 -21.17
C CYS A 55 -12.59 -32.06 -22.26
N PHE A 56 -12.43 -30.73 -22.11
CA PHE A 56 -12.96 -29.76 -23.10
C PHE A 56 -11.96 -29.31 -24.18
N ILE A 57 -10.79 -29.93 -24.26
CA ILE A 57 -9.70 -29.45 -25.13
C ILE A 57 -9.87 -29.89 -26.60
N GLU A 58 -10.72 -30.88 -26.90
CA GLU A 58 -10.76 -31.48 -28.25
C GLU A 58 -11.31 -30.53 -29.34
N ASP A 59 -12.10 -29.50 -29.01
CA ASP A 59 -12.75 -28.60 -29.98
C ASP A 59 -12.28 -27.12 -29.93
N GLN A 60 -11.36 -26.75 -29.02
CA GLN A 60 -10.90 -25.36 -28.92
C GLN A 60 -9.71 -25.05 -29.84
N THR A 61 -9.69 -23.86 -30.44
CA THR A 61 -8.54 -23.41 -31.23
C THR A 61 -7.31 -23.23 -30.33
N PHE A 62 -6.12 -23.61 -30.82
CA PHE A 62 -4.85 -23.50 -30.10
C PHE A 62 -4.61 -22.12 -29.47
N SER A 63 -4.99 -21.04 -30.17
CA SER A 63 -4.86 -19.66 -29.65
C SER A 63 -5.68 -19.42 -28.39
N VAL A 64 -6.90 -19.98 -28.30
CA VAL A 64 -7.77 -19.85 -27.12
C VAL A 64 -7.17 -20.61 -25.95
N THR A 65 -6.64 -21.81 -26.20
CA THR A 65 -5.94 -22.60 -25.18
C THR A 65 -4.72 -21.86 -24.62
N CYS A 66 -3.92 -21.21 -25.48
CA CYS A 66 -2.79 -20.42 -25.02
C CYS A 66 -3.20 -19.22 -24.14
N GLU A 67 -4.26 -18.50 -24.49
CA GLU A 67 -4.77 -17.40 -23.64
C GLU A 67 -5.31 -17.92 -22.30
N LEU A 68 -6.03 -19.05 -22.31
CA LEU A 68 -6.51 -19.68 -21.07
C LEU A 68 -5.33 -20.15 -20.20
N GLU A 69 -4.26 -20.72 -20.77
CA GLU A 69 -3.06 -21.08 -20.00
C GLU A 69 -2.42 -19.84 -19.33
N LYS A 70 -2.41 -18.68 -20.00
CA LYS A 70 -1.92 -17.43 -19.40
C LYS A 70 -2.83 -16.97 -18.25
N ASP A 71 -4.14 -17.07 -18.42
CA ASP A 71 -5.11 -16.76 -17.35
C ASP A 71 -4.94 -17.70 -16.15
N VAL A 72 -4.66 -18.97 -16.40
CA VAL A 72 -4.28 -19.93 -15.35
C VAL A 72 -3.01 -19.50 -14.64
N ALA A 73 -2.00 -19.00 -15.36
CA ALA A 73 -0.77 -18.52 -14.75
C ALA A 73 -1.01 -17.30 -13.84
N VAL A 74 -1.88 -16.38 -14.26
CA VAL A 74 -2.35 -15.26 -13.42
C VAL A 74 -3.04 -15.78 -12.16
N LEU A 75 -4.01 -16.70 -12.32
CA LEU A 75 -4.74 -17.29 -11.20
C LEU A 75 -3.78 -17.91 -10.17
N GLN A 76 -2.87 -18.76 -10.62
CA GLN A 76 -1.93 -19.48 -9.75
C GLN A 76 -0.98 -18.54 -8.99
N THR A 77 -0.43 -17.54 -9.68
CA THR A 77 0.50 -16.57 -9.07
C THR A 77 -0.21 -15.62 -8.10
N LEU A 78 -1.43 -15.17 -8.44
CA LEU A 78 -2.29 -14.40 -7.56
C LEU A 78 -2.63 -15.18 -6.28
N GLN A 79 -3.09 -16.43 -6.43
CA GLN A 79 -3.39 -17.28 -5.27
C GLN A 79 -2.15 -17.50 -4.41
N ALA A 80 -0.96 -17.68 -5.01
CA ALA A 80 0.28 -17.81 -4.27
C ALA A 80 0.55 -16.59 -3.38
N VAL A 81 0.37 -15.37 -3.90
CA VAL A 81 0.50 -14.14 -3.11
C VAL A 81 -0.54 -14.10 -1.98
N CYS A 82 -1.82 -14.33 -2.28
CA CYS A 82 -2.87 -14.31 -1.26
C CYS A 82 -2.62 -15.33 -0.14
N LEU A 83 -2.27 -16.56 -0.49
CA LEU A 83 -2.01 -17.63 0.48
C LEU A 83 -0.71 -17.39 1.27
N GLN A 84 0.31 -16.75 0.67
CA GLN A 84 1.51 -16.32 1.39
C GLN A 84 1.15 -15.29 2.47
N GLN A 85 0.29 -14.31 2.14
CA GLN A 85 -0.20 -13.32 3.11
C GLN A 85 -1.03 -13.96 4.24
N LEU A 86 -1.69 -15.08 3.99
CA LEU A 86 -2.42 -15.83 5.02
C LEU A 86 -1.53 -16.78 5.84
N GLY A 87 -0.25 -16.94 5.48
CA GLY A 87 0.68 -17.86 6.15
C GLY A 87 0.57 -19.31 5.69
N MET A 88 -0.15 -19.58 4.59
CA MET A 88 -0.32 -20.91 4.01
C MET A 88 0.82 -21.24 3.03
N ARG A 89 2.05 -21.31 3.57
CA ARG A 89 3.29 -21.38 2.79
C ARG A 89 3.35 -22.56 1.82
N GLU A 90 3.08 -23.77 2.29
CA GLU A 90 3.23 -24.99 1.47
C GLU A 90 2.36 -24.95 0.21
N ILE A 91 1.11 -24.50 0.33
CA ILE A 91 0.21 -24.36 -0.81
C ILE A 91 0.68 -23.20 -1.70
N SER A 92 1.07 -22.07 -1.10
CA SER A 92 1.56 -20.92 -1.86
C SER A 92 2.80 -21.26 -2.71
N ASP A 93 3.72 -22.06 -2.18
CA ASP A 93 4.94 -22.51 -2.87
C ASP A 93 4.59 -23.39 -4.08
N GLN A 94 3.61 -24.29 -3.93
CA GLN A 94 3.15 -25.16 -5.02
C GLN A 94 2.52 -24.34 -6.16
N LEU A 95 1.56 -23.45 -5.83
CA LEU A 95 0.89 -22.60 -6.80
C LEU A 95 1.87 -21.65 -7.50
N PHE A 96 2.82 -21.08 -6.75
CA PHE A 96 3.89 -20.26 -7.29
C PHE A 96 4.72 -21.02 -8.33
N MET A 97 5.14 -22.24 -8.02
CA MET A 97 5.96 -23.05 -8.93
C MET A 97 5.20 -23.41 -10.20
N VAL A 98 3.92 -23.76 -10.11
CA VAL A 98 3.05 -24.03 -11.27
C VAL A 98 2.89 -22.77 -12.13
N GLY A 99 2.47 -21.66 -11.53
CA GLY A 99 2.29 -20.40 -12.25
C GLY A 99 3.57 -19.92 -12.93
N LYS A 100 4.72 -20.00 -12.23
CA LYS A 100 6.03 -19.67 -12.79
C LYS A 100 6.43 -20.57 -13.96
N GLN A 101 6.14 -21.87 -13.90
CA GLN A 101 6.42 -22.79 -15.01
C GLN A 101 5.59 -22.45 -16.25
N ILE A 102 4.31 -22.09 -16.07
CA ILE A 102 3.46 -21.68 -17.18
C ILE A 102 3.97 -20.37 -17.79
N ILE A 103 4.26 -19.35 -16.98
CA ILE A 103 4.84 -18.08 -17.46
C ILE A 103 6.17 -18.29 -18.18
N GLY A 104 6.99 -19.26 -17.74
CA GLY A 104 8.23 -19.61 -18.44
C GLY A 104 8.05 -19.98 -19.92
N LYS A 105 6.88 -20.52 -20.30
CA LYS A 105 6.55 -20.83 -21.71
C LYS A 105 6.21 -19.57 -22.52
N TYR A 106 5.64 -18.57 -21.87
CA TYR A 106 5.09 -17.35 -22.49
C TYR A 106 5.94 -16.11 -22.22
N TYR A 107 7.14 -16.27 -21.67
CA TYR A 107 7.98 -15.17 -21.18
C TYR A 107 8.31 -14.14 -22.28
N ASP A 108 8.51 -14.60 -23.51
CA ASP A 108 8.85 -13.74 -24.66
C ASP A 108 7.62 -13.05 -25.28
N GLU A 109 6.40 -13.38 -24.86
CA GLU A 109 5.19 -12.75 -25.35
C GLU A 109 4.97 -11.39 -24.66
N VAL A 110 5.56 -10.36 -25.25
CA VAL A 110 5.56 -8.98 -24.72
C VAL A 110 4.17 -8.35 -24.75
N ASP A 111 3.30 -8.77 -25.67
CA ASP A 111 2.00 -8.11 -25.90
C ASP A 111 0.88 -8.60 -24.98
N SER A 112 1.06 -9.73 -24.27
CA SER A 112 0.01 -10.27 -23.40
C SER A 112 0.04 -9.63 -22.02
N ILE A 113 -1.00 -8.83 -21.72
CA ILE A 113 -1.15 -8.22 -20.39
C ILE A 113 -1.27 -9.26 -19.27
N GLY A 114 -1.81 -10.46 -19.55
CA GLY A 114 -1.90 -11.55 -18.58
C GLY A 114 -0.51 -12.03 -18.13
N VAL A 115 0.45 -12.12 -19.05
CA VAL A 115 1.85 -12.46 -18.72
C VAL A 115 2.45 -11.40 -17.79
N VAL A 116 2.22 -10.11 -18.10
CA VAL A 116 2.73 -8.99 -17.31
C VAL A 116 2.14 -9.00 -15.88
N VAL A 117 0.84 -9.24 -15.75
CA VAL A 117 0.15 -9.35 -14.44
C VAL A 117 0.72 -10.51 -13.62
N ALA A 118 0.86 -11.70 -14.22
CA ALA A 118 1.43 -12.85 -13.54
C ALA A 118 2.89 -12.62 -13.10
N MET A 119 3.70 -11.97 -13.95
CA MET A 119 5.07 -11.59 -13.60
C MET A 119 5.12 -10.61 -12.42
N LYS A 120 4.16 -9.67 -12.32
CA LYS A 120 4.05 -8.79 -11.16
C LYS A 120 3.74 -9.57 -9.87
N PHE A 121 2.80 -10.50 -9.90
CA PHE A 121 2.52 -11.37 -8.74
C PHE A 121 3.71 -12.28 -8.37
N ILE A 122 4.45 -12.76 -9.37
CA ILE A 122 5.73 -13.49 -9.15
C ILE A 122 6.72 -12.59 -8.41
N ALA A 123 6.86 -11.32 -8.80
CA ALA A 123 7.75 -10.36 -8.15
C ALA A 123 7.36 -10.14 -6.67
N GLU A 124 6.08 -9.94 -6.39
CA GLU A 124 5.55 -9.77 -5.02
C GLU A 124 5.81 -11.01 -4.16
N TYR A 125 5.50 -12.20 -4.69
CA TYR A 125 5.73 -13.45 -3.96
C TYR A 125 7.22 -13.66 -3.65
N LEU A 126 8.11 -13.37 -4.62
CA LEU A 126 9.56 -13.47 -4.45
C LEU A 126 10.07 -12.52 -3.37
N LEU A 127 9.52 -11.29 -3.29
CA LEU A 127 9.84 -10.35 -2.21
C LEU A 127 9.47 -10.96 -0.86
N GLY A 128 8.23 -11.44 -0.69
CA GLY A 128 7.78 -12.11 0.53
C GLY A 128 8.59 -13.36 0.91
N ASN A 129 9.17 -14.03 -0.08
CA ASN A 129 10.04 -15.19 0.11
C ASN A 129 11.48 -14.84 0.52
N GLY A 130 11.85 -13.55 0.52
CA GLY A 130 13.21 -13.10 0.80
C GLY A 130 14.15 -13.08 -0.41
N GLU A 131 13.63 -13.28 -1.63
CA GLU A 131 14.40 -13.29 -2.87
C GLU A 131 14.45 -11.89 -3.51
N GLN A 132 14.87 -10.89 -2.73
CA GLN A 132 14.79 -9.46 -3.08
C GLN A 132 15.40 -9.14 -4.46
N THR A 133 16.60 -9.64 -4.75
CA THR A 133 17.28 -9.38 -6.04
C THR A 133 16.47 -9.90 -7.23
N LYS A 134 15.84 -11.07 -7.11
CA LYS A 134 15.01 -11.65 -8.18
C LYS A 134 13.68 -10.92 -8.30
N SER A 135 13.08 -10.54 -7.17
CA SER A 135 11.88 -9.70 -7.16
C SER A 135 12.13 -8.38 -7.90
N ARG A 136 13.23 -7.67 -7.57
CA ARG A 136 13.64 -6.44 -8.24
C ARG A 136 13.84 -6.62 -9.74
N ALA A 137 14.58 -7.66 -10.15
CA ALA A 137 14.78 -7.96 -11.56
C ALA A 137 13.46 -8.27 -12.31
N MET A 138 12.52 -8.94 -11.64
CA MET A 138 11.20 -9.20 -12.18
C MET A 138 10.39 -7.91 -12.34
N TYR A 139 10.37 -7.02 -11.34
CA TYR A 139 9.73 -5.70 -11.46
C TYR A 139 10.32 -4.86 -12.60
N SER A 140 11.64 -4.85 -12.76
CA SER A 140 12.29 -4.17 -13.90
C SER A 140 11.81 -4.75 -15.24
N THR A 141 11.65 -6.07 -15.33
CA THR A 141 11.11 -6.72 -16.53
C THR A 141 9.66 -6.34 -16.78
N VAL A 142 8.83 -6.31 -15.73
CA VAL A 142 7.43 -5.87 -15.82
C VAL A 142 7.34 -4.43 -16.32
N ARG A 143 8.16 -3.51 -15.80
CA ARG A 143 8.21 -2.12 -16.29
C ARG A 143 8.60 -2.05 -17.76
N ALA A 144 9.65 -2.79 -18.17
CA ALA A 144 10.09 -2.81 -19.55
C ALA A 144 8.98 -3.32 -20.50
N LYS A 145 8.19 -4.31 -20.08
CA LYS A 145 7.03 -4.81 -20.84
C LYS A 145 5.83 -3.85 -20.83
N LEU A 146 5.64 -3.08 -19.76
CA LEU A 146 4.57 -2.07 -19.68
C LEU A 146 4.87 -0.80 -20.47
N GLU A 147 6.12 -0.41 -20.62
CA GLU A 147 6.50 0.88 -21.22
C GLU A 147 5.89 1.10 -22.61
N PRO A 148 5.90 0.13 -23.55
CA PRO A 148 5.24 0.31 -24.85
C PRO A 148 3.74 0.58 -24.73
N LEU A 149 3.03 -0.14 -23.84
CA LEU A 149 1.60 0.05 -23.59
C LEU A 149 1.32 1.41 -22.95
N MET A 150 2.17 1.84 -22.02
CA MET A 150 2.05 3.14 -21.37
C MET A 150 2.33 4.29 -22.35
N MET A 151 3.30 4.13 -23.25
CA MET A 151 3.58 5.09 -24.31
C MET A 151 2.42 5.19 -25.31
N GLU A 152 1.86 4.06 -25.73
CA GLU A 152 0.68 4.01 -26.59
C GLU A 152 -0.54 4.69 -25.92
N CYS A 153 -0.77 4.37 -24.65
CA CYS A 153 -1.81 4.99 -23.83
C CYS A 153 -1.66 6.52 -23.75
N ARG A 154 -0.44 7.01 -23.50
CA ARG A 154 -0.14 8.46 -23.47
C ARG A 154 -0.38 9.12 -24.84
N GLN A 155 -0.01 8.47 -25.93
CA GLN A 155 -0.23 8.97 -27.29
C GLN A 155 -1.73 9.06 -27.61
N HIS A 156 -2.51 8.03 -27.33
CA HIS A 156 -3.96 8.04 -27.51
C HIS A 156 -4.64 9.12 -26.68
N ALA A 157 -4.31 9.19 -25.39
CA ALA A 157 -4.85 10.19 -24.50
C ALA A 157 -4.50 11.60 -25.02
N SER A 158 -3.25 11.87 -25.38
CA SER A 158 -2.87 13.17 -25.94
C SER A 158 -3.66 13.55 -27.21
N THR A 159 -3.89 12.60 -28.12
CA THR A 159 -4.64 12.83 -29.36
C THR A 159 -6.11 13.12 -29.07
N TRP A 160 -6.72 12.32 -28.20
CA TRP A 160 -8.13 12.44 -27.88
C TRP A 160 -8.43 13.75 -27.14
N PHE A 161 -7.57 14.12 -26.19
CA PHE A 161 -7.77 15.34 -25.41
C PHE A 161 -7.34 16.62 -26.15
N SER A 162 -6.52 16.51 -27.19
CA SER A 162 -6.19 17.63 -28.09
C SER A 162 -7.25 17.89 -29.15
N SER A 163 -8.10 16.90 -29.46
CA SER A 163 -9.18 17.08 -30.42
C SER A 163 -10.25 18.01 -29.81
N THR A 164 -10.35 19.23 -30.36
CA THR A 164 -11.33 20.28 -30.00
C THR A 164 -12.79 19.89 -30.25
N CYS A 165 -13.09 18.63 -30.57
CA CYS A 165 -14.44 18.12 -30.80
C CYS A 165 -15.12 17.80 -29.46
N VAL A 166 -15.30 18.83 -28.63
CA VAL A 166 -16.35 18.84 -27.61
C VAL A 166 -17.67 19.11 -28.33
N GLU A 167 -18.17 18.12 -29.08
CA GLU A 167 -19.61 18.06 -29.28
C GLU A 167 -20.20 17.40 -28.04
N ASN A 168 -21.21 18.06 -27.47
CA ASN A 168 -21.91 17.78 -26.21
C ASN A 168 -22.65 16.43 -26.15
N ASN A 169 -22.21 15.42 -26.90
CA ASN A 169 -22.81 14.11 -26.89
C ASN A 169 -22.17 13.29 -25.78
N ALA A 170 -22.87 13.24 -24.64
CA ALA A 170 -22.61 12.36 -23.50
C ALA A 170 -22.45 10.87 -23.88
N THR A 171 -22.81 10.49 -25.11
CA THR A 171 -22.68 9.14 -25.68
C THR A 171 -21.31 8.80 -26.27
N SER A 172 -20.45 9.78 -26.58
CA SER A 172 -19.09 9.51 -27.12
C SER A 172 -18.04 9.21 -26.03
N TYR A 173 -18.41 9.34 -24.76
CA TYR A 173 -17.50 9.27 -23.61
C TYR A 173 -17.17 7.84 -23.13
N ASN A 174 -17.77 6.80 -23.71
CA ASN A 174 -17.54 5.40 -23.33
C ASN A 174 -16.35 4.74 -24.04
N GLN A 175 -15.71 5.41 -24.99
CA GLN A 175 -14.82 4.74 -25.96
C GLN A 175 -13.45 4.32 -25.41
N TRP A 176 -12.98 4.84 -24.27
CA TRP A 176 -11.62 4.51 -23.81
C TRP A 176 -11.42 3.02 -23.51
N HIS A 177 -12.46 2.40 -22.94
CA HIS A 177 -12.46 0.98 -22.59
C HIS A 177 -12.72 0.09 -23.78
N ASP A 178 -13.50 0.57 -24.75
CA ASP A 178 -13.75 -0.14 -26.00
C ASP A 178 -12.51 -0.15 -26.90
N ILE A 179 -11.61 0.85 -26.75
CA ILE A 179 -10.39 0.94 -27.54
C ILE A 179 -9.40 -0.17 -27.11
N LYS A 180 -8.98 -0.22 -25.83
CA LYS A 180 -8.00 -1.20 -25.32
C LYS A 180 -8.11 -1.43 -23.79
N PRO A 181 -8.84 -2.46 -23.32
CA PRO A 181 -8.98 -2.79 -21.88
C PRO A 181 -7.64 -2.93 -21.13
N GLN A 182 -6.59 -3.38 -21.83
CA GLN A 182 -5.23 -3.53 -21.30
C GLN A 182 -4.59 -2.24 -20.78
N PHE A 183 -5.02 -1.04 -21.24
CA PHE A 183 -4.45 0.22 -20.76
C PHE A 183 -4.78 0.49 -19.30
N PHE A 184 -6.00 0.17 -18.88
CA PHE A 184 -6.43 0.32 -17.50
C PHE A 184 -5.63 -0.60 -16.58
N THR A 185 -5.52 -1.88 -16.94
CA THR A 185 -4.70 -2.85 -16.22
C THR A 185 -3.23 -2.40 -16.16
N ALA A 186 -2.65 -1.96 -17.28
CA ALA A 186 -1.27 -1.46 -17.33
C ALA A 186 -1.04 -0.29 -16.35
N TYR A 187 -1.98 0.65 -16.28
CA TYR A 187 -1.92 1.78 -15.36
C TYR A 187 -1.98 1.35 -13.89
N ILE A 188 -2.85 0.40 -13.54
CA ILE A 188 -2.95 -0.13 -12.18
C ILE A 188 -1.64 -0.84 -11.81
N ILE A 189 -1.09 -1.67 -12.70
CA ILE A 189 0.17 -2.36 -12.45
C ILE A 189 1.29 -1.34 -12.22
N GLU A 190 1.43 -0.34 -13.08
CA GLU A 190 2.43 0.72 -12.92
C GLU A 190 2.30 1.43 -11.56
N SER A 191 1.07 1.71 -11.14
CA SER A 191 0.78 2.39 -9.87
C SER A 191 1.10 1.51 -8.66
N GLN A 192 0.77 0.22 -8.70
CA GLN A 192 1.07 -0.71 -7.60
C GLN A 192 2.58 -0.99 -7.49
N ILE A 193 3.27 -1.12 -8.61
CA ILE A 193 4.73 -1.32 -8.64
C ILE A 193 5.49 -0.17 -7.96
N ARG A 194 4.99 1.07 -8.06
CA ARG A 194 5.58 2.22 -7.34
C ARG A 194 5.51 2.07 -5.83
N LEU A 195 4.46 1.41 -5.30
CA LEU A 195 4.35 1.12 -3.87
C LEU A 195 5.34 0.01 -3.47
N ASP A 196 5.51 -1.00 -4.33
CA ASP A 196 6.50 -2.06 -4.12
C ASP A 196 7.94 -1.50 -4.12
N ASP A 197 8.22 -0.51 -4.97
CA ASP A 197 9.53 0.16 -5.05
C ASP A 197 9.96 0.81 -3.74
N LEU A 198 9.01 1.31 -2.95
CA LEU A 198 9.30 1.94 -1.65
C LEU A 198 10.11 1.00 -0.74
N TYR A 199 9.95 -0.30 -0.88
CA TYR A 199 10.73 -1.28 -0.13
C TYR A 199 12.22 -1.27 -0.54
N PHE A 200 12.54 -1.04 -1.82
CA PHE A 200 13.89 -1.12 -2.35
C PHE A 200 14.64 0.21 -2.40
N LEU A 201 13.95 1.35 -2.22
CA LEU A 201 14.53 2.68 -2.43
C LEU A 201 15.73 2.95 -1.53
N GLU A 202 15.68 2.55 -0.26
CA GLU A 202 16.79 2.74 0.67
C GLU A 202 18.06 2.00 0.21
N ASP A 203 17.93 0.77 -0.30
CA ASP A 203 19.07 -0.01 -0.80
C ASP A 203 19.59 0.52 -2.14
N MET A 204 18.71 1.06 -2.98
CA MET A 204 19.05 1.52 -4.32
C MET A 204 19.67 2.92 -4.30
N CYS A 205 19.15 3.79 -3.44
CA CYS A 205 19.46 5.21 -3.38
C CYS A 205 19.64 5.64 -1.91
N PRO A 206 20.65 5.12 -1.19
CA PRO A 206 20.77 5.30 0.26
C PRO A 206 20.91 6.75 0.72
N ASP A 207 21.34 7.65 -0.18
CA ASP A 207 21.46 9.08 0.06
C ASP A 207 20.18 9.85 -0.27
N THR A 208 19.28 9.35 -1.13
CA THR A 208 18.13 10.12 -1.63
C THR A 208 16.79 9.42 -1.43
N PHE A 209 16.75 8.25 -0.79
CA PHE A 209 15.56 7.41 -0.70
C PHE A 209 14.33 8.15 -0.15
N ILE A 210 14.47 8.99 0.87
CA ILE A 210 13.36 9.80 1.41
C ILE A 210 12.77 10.71 0.32
N PHE A 211 13.63 11.31 -0.51
CA PHE A 211 13.19 12.19 -1.59
C PHE A 211 12.55 11.42 -2.73
N ASP A 212 13.12 10.26 -3.06
CA ASP A 212 12.59 9.35 -4.08
C ASP A 212 11.25 8.75 -3.65
N GLU A 213 11.04 8.49 -2.35
CA GLU A 213 9.78 8.06 -1.76
C GLU A 213 8.69 9.14 -1.92
N PHE A 214 8.97 10.39 -1.56
CA PHE A 214 8.03 11.49 -1.79
C PHE A 214 7.71 11.68 -3.28
N THR A 215 8.71 11.55 -4.14
CA THR A 215 8.52 11.65 -5.60
C THR A 215 7.61 10.51 -6.10
N SER A 216 7.82 9.29 -5.60
CA SER A 216 7.04 8.11 -5.95
C SER A 216 5.60 8.22 -5.45
N LEU A 217 5.38 8.61 -4.19
CA LEU A 217 4.06 8.84 -3.59
C LEU A 217 3.31 10.00 -4.25
N GLY A 218 4.04 11.06 -4.60
CA GLY A 218 3.53 12.20 -5.36
C GLY A 218 3.31 11.90 -6.83
N ASN A 219 3.59 10.68 -7.28
CA ASN A 219 3.44 10.26 -8.67
C ASN A 219 4.25 11.09 -9.68
N GLY A 220 5.39 11.64 -9.23
CA GLY A 220 6.24 12.59 -9.94
C GLY A 220 5.79 14.06 -9.85
N ARG A 221 4.64 14.34 -9.21
CA ARG A 221 4.13 15.71 -9.01
C ARG A 221 4.81 16.44 -7.85
N ILE A 222 5.32 15.70 -6.87
CA ILE A 222 6.17 16.26 -5.82
C ILE A 222 7.60 16.26 -6.34
N SER A 223 8.15 17.46 -6.57
CA SER A 223 9.54 17.66 -6.96
C SER A 223 10.29 18.36 -5.84
N LEU A 224 11.15 17.60 -5.19
CA LEU A 224 12.06 18.12 -4.17
C LEU A 224 13.34 18.69 -4.78
N ALA A 225 13.41 18.88 -6.11
CA ALA A 225 14.59 19.44 -6.77
C ALA A 225 14.96 20.86 -6.30
N LYS A 226 14.01 21.58 -5.71
CA LYS A 226 14.26 22.90 -5.10
C LYS A 226 14.91 22.81 -3.72
N ILE A 227 14.83 21.65 -3.08
CA ILE A 227 15.54 21.38 -1.85
C ILE A 227 17.01 21.20 -2.22
N HIS A 228 17.87 22.13 -1.82
CA HIS A 228 19.31 22.10 -2.12
C HIS A 228 20.08 21.01 -1.32
N ALA A 229 19.41 19.92 -0.94
CA ALA A 229 19.99 18.81 -0.21
C ALA A 229 20.39 17.70 -1.17
N THR A 230 21.65 17.28 -1.08
CA THR A 230 22.20 16.17 -1.87
C THR A 230 22.07 14.82 -1.18
N SER A 231 21.79 14.81 0.12
CA SER A 231 21.62 13.60 0.92
C SER A 231 20.57 13.80 2.01
N CYS A 232 19.85 12.73 2.33
CA CYS A 232 18.91 12.65 3.42
C CYS A 232 19.51 12.00 4.69
N ARG A 233 20.79 11.63 4.72
CA ARG A 233 21.46 10.95 5.87
C ARG A 233 21.93 11.88 7.00
N ASP A 234 21.81 13.19 6.84
CA ASP A 234 22.18 14.21 7.85
C ASP A 234 21.32 15.47 7.66
N MET A 235 20.01 15.33 7.79
CA MET A 235 19.09 16.39 7.42
C MET A 235 19.22 17.62 8.33
N SER A 236 19.24 18.80 7.69
CA SER A 236 19.16 20.07 8.41
C SER A 236 17.76 20.25 9.02
N PHE A 237 17.67 21.16 9.98
CA PHE A 237 16.40 21.45 10.65
C PHE A 237 15.36 22.05 9.68
N GLU A 238 15.82 22.85 8.73
CA GLU A 238 14.99 23.42 7.65
C GLU A 238 14.42 22.32 6.76
N LEU A 239 15.29 21.41 6.29
CA LEU A 239 14.89 20.27 5.48
C LEU A 239 13.88 19.37 6.21
N TYR A 240 14.17 19.05 7.47
CA TYR A 240 13.25 18.31 8.33
C TYR A 240 11.86 18.96 8.35
N HIS A 241 11.78 20.27 8.54
CA HIS A 241 10.51 20.98 8.56
C HIS A 241 9.79 20.95 7.22
N GLU A 242 10.49 21.15 6.11
CA GLU A 242 9.92 21.07 4.76
C GLU A 242 9.29 19.70 4.49
N LEU A 243 10.03 18.61 4.75
CA LEU A 243 9.55 17.25 4.54
C LEU A 243 8.38 16.91 5.47
N MET A 244 8.44 17.34 6.74
CA MET A 244 7.36 17.12 7.69
C MET A 244 6.07 17.84 7.29
N MET A 245 6.15 19.03 6.70
CA MET A 245 4.97 19.73 6.19
C MET A 245 4.34 19.00 5.00
N ILE A 246 5.17 18.52 4.06
CA ILE A 246 4.71 17.72 2.91
C ILE A 246 4.04 16.44 3.41
N LEU A 247 4.67 15.73 4.35
CA LEU A 247 4.12 14.51 4.93
C LEU A 247 2.80 14.74 5.66
N GLN A 248 2.72 15.76 6.51
CA GLN A 248 1.48 16.09 7.23
C GLN A 248 0.34 16.42 6.28
N THR A 249 0.64 17.08 5.17
CA THR A 249 -0.35 17.36 4.13
C THR A 249 -0.79 16.10 3.40
N PHE A 250 0.15 15.22 3.05
CA PHE A 250 -0.17 13.92 2.45
C PHE A 250 -1.06 13.05 3.35
N VAL A 251 -0.72 12.97 4.66
CA VAL A 251 -1.52 12.25 5.67
C VAL A 251 -2.91 12.87 5.78
N SER A 252 -3.01 14.19 5.93
CA SER A 252 -4.28 14.89 6.03
C SER A 252 -5.17 14.66 4.81
N PHE A 253 -4.57 14.71 3.61
CA PHE A 253 -5.31 14.44 2.38
C PHE A 253 -5.78 13.00 2.29
N SER A 254 -4.92 12.04 2.63
CA SER A 254 -5.26 10.63 2.66
C SER A 254 -6.39 10.35 3.66
N ASP A 255 -6.34 10.94 4.86
CA ASP A 255 -7.41 10.83 5.86
C ASP A 255 -8.74 11.40 5.35
N VAL A 256 -8.72 12.49 4.58
CA VAL A 256 -9.90 13.05 3.93
C VAL A 256 -10.47 12.09 2.89
N ILE A 257 -9.66 11.60 1.96
CA ILE A 257 -10.13 10.66 0.92
C ILE A 257 -10.72 9.40 1.57
N MET A 258 -9.99 8.80 2.52
CA MET A 258 -10.40 7.54 3.15
C MET A 258 -11.62 7.74 4.05
N GLY A 259 -11.75 8.91 4.70
CA GLY A 259 -12.94 9.28 5.46
C GLY A 259 -14.17 9.45 4.56
N MET A 260 -14.05 10.18 3.46
CA MET A 260 -15.18 10.45 2.56
C MET A 260 -15.74 9.21 1.88
N ARG A 261 -14.88 8.23 1.62
CA ARG A 261 -15.22 6.93 1.01
C ARG A 261 -15.62 5.85 2.02
N ASN A 262 -15.69 6.15 3.31
CA ASN A 262 -15.90 5.16 4.39
C ASN A 262 -14.87 4.01 4.35
N GLN A 263 -13.66 4.29 3.87
CA GLN A 263 -12.59 3.32 3.66
C GLN A 263 -11.58 3.28 4.81
N LYS A 264 -11.85 3.96 5.94
CA LYS A 264 -10.98 3.90 7.14
C LYS A 264 -10.78 2.49 7.69
N HIS A 265 -11.73 1.60 7.46
CA HIS A 265 -11.60 0.20 7.84
C HIS A 265 -11.01 -0.68 6.75
N SER A 266 -10.50 -0.14 5.64
CA SER A 266 -9.95 -0.92 4.52
C SER A 266 -8.46 -1.24 4.68
N LEU A 267 -7.98 -2.25 3.95
CA LEU A 267 -6.54 -2.53 3.87
C LEU A 267 -5.75 -1.35 3.28
N LEU A 268 -6.33 -0.63 2.31
CA LEU A 268 -5.71 0.54 1.69
C LEU A 268 -5.38 1.63 2.72
N TYR A 269 -6.29 1.88 3.67
CA TYR A 269 -6.03 2.82 4.76
C TYR A 269 -4.85 2.38 5.63
N VAL A 270 -4.78 1.10 5.99
CA VAL A 270 -3.67 0.55 6.79
C VAL A 270 -2.35 0.70 6.05
N VAL A 271 -2.31 0.33 4.75
CA VAL A 271 -1.11 0.44 3.91
C VAL A 271 -0.66 1.90 3.81
N ALA A 272 -1.56 2.82 3.46
CA ALA A 272 -1.23 4.25 3.35
C ALA A 272 -0.72 4.81 4.69
N SER A 273 -1.35 4.42 5.80
CA SER A 273 -0.94 4.83 7.15
C SER A 273 0.44 4.27 7.49
N MET A 274 0.71 3.00 7.22
CA MET A 274 2.02 2.37 7.47
C MET A 274 3.13 3.05 6.68
N VAL A 275 2.91 3.30 5.39
CA VAL A 275 3.89 4.00 4.53
C VAL A 275 4.15 5.42 5.05
N ALA A 276 3.11 6.17 5.42
CA ALA A 276 3.29 7.51 5.99
C ALA A 276 4.06 7.49 7.33
N LYS A 277 3.83 6.48 8.18
CA LYS A 277 4.56 6.31 9.44
C LYS A 277 6.00 5.88 9.22
N GLN A 278 6.28 5.01 8.24
CA GLN A 278 7.63 4.67 7.82
C GLN A 278 8.41 5.93 7.44
N LEU A 279 7.87 6.72 6.51
CA LEU A 279 8.50 7.95 6.05
C LEU A 279 8.70 8.96 7.20
N HIS A 280 7.76 9.04 8.14
CA HIS A 280 7.91 9.87 9.34
C HIS A 280 9.10 9.41 10.20
N LEU A 281 9.23 8.11 10.46
CA LEU A 281 10.33 7.56 11.24
C LEU A 281 11.67 7.74 10.53
N GLU A 282 11.72 7.53 9.21
CA GLU A 282 12.92 7.76 8.40
C GLU A 282 13.35 9.23 8.43
N ILE A 283 12.40 10.17 8.37
CA ILE A 283 12.70 11.60 8.51
C ILE A 283 13.27 11.92 9.90
N LEU A 284 12.64 11.40 10.96
CA LEU A 284 13.06 11.69 12.34
C LEU A 284 14.42 11.07 12.68
N THR A 285 14.70 9.87 12.15
CA THR A 285 15.94 9.14 12.44
C THR A 285 17.15 9.71 11.71
N ASN A 286 16.95 10.31 10.54
CA ASN A 286 18.00 10.96 9.77
C ASN A 286 18.11 12.48 10.00
N CYS A 287 17.35 13.03 10.95
CA CYS A 287 17.51 14.41 11.40
C CYS A 287 18.73 14.53 12.33
N LYS A 288 19.52 15.59 12.18
CA LYS A 288 20.69 15.87 13.05
C LYS A 288 20.33 15.93 14.54
N VAL A 289 19.16 16.48 14.86
CA VAL A 289 18.65 16.57 16.23
C VAL A 289 17.57 15.51 16.41
N LYS A 290 17.94 14.41 17.05
CA LYS A 290 17.03 13.28 17.29
C LYS A 290 16.02 13.64 18.37
N ASN A 291 14.75 13.78 17.98
CA ASN A 291 13.65 13.92 18.93
C ASN A 291 13.16 12.53 19.36
N GLU A 292 13.80 11.95 20.37
CA GLU A 292 13.52 10.59 20.86
C GLU A 292 12.04 10.41 21.26
N LYS A 293 11.44 11.43 21.88
CA LYS A 293 10.03 11.40 22.30
C LYS A 293 9.09 11.26 21.10
N GLU A 294 9.36 11.99 20.04
CA GLU A 294 8.56 11.94 18.81
C GLU A 294 8.78 10.63 18.06
N ILE A 295 10.02 10.15 17.96
CA ILE A 295 10.34 8.84 17.38
C ILE A 295 9.54 7.73 18.07
N LEU A 296 9.57 7.68 19.41
CA LEU A 296 8.84 6.70 20.18
C LEU A 296 7.32 6.85 20.05
N ARG A 297 6.80 8.08 19.96
CA ARG A 297 5.37 8.34 19.71
C ARG A 297 4.93 7.74 18.38
N VAL A 298 5.65 8.03 17.30
CA VAL A 298 5.32 7.53 15.95
C VAL A 298 5.49 6.01 15.86
N ALA A 299 6.51 5.45 16.53
CA ALA A 299 6.69 4.01 16.60
C ALA A 299 5.51 3.33 17.32
N ARG A 300 5.01 3.89 18.44
CA ARG A 300 3.79 3.40 19.11
C ARG A 300 2.57 3.44 18.20
N GLU A 301 2.36 4.54 17.49
CA GLU A 301 1.25 4.65 16.52
C GLU A 301 1.34 3.60 15.42
N THR A 302 2.56 3.28 14.97
CA THR A 302 2.80 2.20 13.99
C THR A 302 2.42 0.83 14.56
N ILE A 303 2.80 0.54 15.81
CA ILE A 303 2.41 -0.71 16.48
C ILE A 303 0.89 -0.76 16.72
N GLU A 304 0.24 0.36 17.00
CA GLU A 304 -1.22 0.39 17.16
C GLU A 304 -1.96 0.02 15.87
N LEU A 305 -1.43 0.41 14.69
CA LEU A 305 -1.98 0.00 13.40
C LEU A 305 -1.94 -1.53 13.19
N THR A 306 -1.08 -2.27 13.91
CA THR A 306 -1.02 -3.74 13.81
C THR A 306 -2.23 -4.44 14.44
N LYS A 307 -3.03 -3.72 15.26
CA LYS A 307 -4.28 -4.22 15.83
C LYS A 307 -5.46 -4.14 14.86
N HIS A 308 -5.27 -3.51 13.70
CA HIS A 308 -6.31 -3.42 12.69
C HIS A 308 -6.66 -4.80 12.11
N GLN A 309 -7.95 -5.06 11.84
CA GLN A 309 -8.43 -6.36 11.35
C GLN A 309 -7.72 -6.85 10.07
N PHE A 310 -7.39 -5.91 9.18
CA PHE A 310 -6.69 -6.19 7.91
C PHE A 310 -5.16 -6.16 8.01
N PHE A 311 -4.56 -5.93 9.19
CA PHE A 311 -3.12 -6.14 9.37
C PHE A 311 -2.71 -7.57 8.99
N SER A 312 -3.65 -8.50 9.12
CA SER A 312 -3.46 -9.88 8.71
C SER A 312 -3.15 -10.08 7.22
N MET A 313 -3.46 -9.09 6.38
CA MET A 313 -3.33 -9.13 4.92
C MET A 313 -2.39 -8.05 4.38
N LEU A 314 -1.53 -7.51 5.25
CA LEU A 314 -0.60 -6.45 4.88
C LEU A 314 0.38 -6.95 3.80
N PRO A 315 0.54 -6.26 2.66
CA PRO A 315 1.51 -6.64 1.65
C PRO A 315 2.94 -6.48 2.16
N CYS A 316 3.88 -7.23 1.56
CA CYS A 316 5.23 -7.36 2.09
C CYS A 316 5.96 -6.00 2.16
N TYR A 317 5.83 -5.14 1.15
CA TYR A 317 6.49 -3.83 1.12
C TYR A 317 6.12 -2.94 2.31
N ALA A 318 4.88 -3.03 2.81
CA ALA A 318 4.40 -2.21 3.91
C ALA A 318 4.85 -2.72 5.30
N THR A 319 5.49 -3.89 5.37
CA THR A 319 6.00 -4.46 6.63
C THR A 319 7.21 -3.71 7.17
N LYS A 320 7.95 -2.98 6.30
CA LYS A 320 9.13 -2.20 6.68
C LYS A 320 8.82 -1.18 7.78
N ALA A 321 7.64 -0.55 7.76
CA ALA A 321 7.17 0.34 8.82
C ALA A 321 7.19 -0.32 10.21
N VAL A 322 6.69 -1.56 10.31
CA VAL A 322 6.62 -2.31 11.58
C VAL A 322 8.03 -2.70 12.05
N VAL A 323 8.87 -3.19 11.13
CA VAL A 323 10.26 -3.55 11.45
C VAL A 323 11.04 -2.35 11.97
N LEU A 324 10.89 -1.19 11.31
CA LEU A 324 11.52 0.07 11.72
C LEU A 324 11.02 0.53 13.10
N ALA A 325 9.70 0.52 13.33
CA ALA A 325 9.12 0.90 14.62
C ALA A 325 9.60 0.00 15.77
N CYS A 326 9.60 -1.31 15.58
CA CYS A 326 10.11 -2.27 16.56
C CYS A 326 11.61 -2.04 16.84
N SER A 327 12.42 -1.84 15.79
CA SER A 327 13.85 -1.61 15.91
C SER A 327 14.16 -0.35 16.71
N LEU A 328 13.44 0.75 16.44
CA LEU A 328 13.59 2.01 17.16
C LEU A 328 13.13 1.89 18.62
N ARG A 329 12.04 1.18 18.90
CA ARG A 329 11.59 0.93 20.29
C ARG A 329 12.59 0.08 21.08
N VAL A 330 13.24 -0.88 20.44
CA VAL A 330 14.35 -1.64 21.03
C VAL A 330 15.57 -0.74 21.28
N GLN A 331 15.92 0.10 20.30
CA GLN A 331 17.06 1.02 20.41
C GLN A 331 16.88 2.02 21.56
N TYR A 332 15.69 2.61 21.68
CA TYR A 332 15.32 3.57 22.73
C TYR A 332 14.59 2.91 23.91
N PHE A 333 14.83 1.62 24.16
CA PHE A 333 14.22 0.88 25.26
C PHE A 333 14.34 1.59 26.62
N PRO A 334 15.51 2.16 27.00
CA PRO A 334 15.65 2.86 28.28
C PRO A 334 14.71 4.08 28.45
N GLN A 335 14.28 4.69 27.35
CA GLN A 335 13.39 5.86 27.33
C GLN A 335 11.91 5.49 27.20
N LEU A 336 11.57 4.20 27.05
CA LEU A 336 10.19 3.77 27.01
C LEU A 336 9.49 4.03 28.34
N VAL A 337 8.23 4.44 28.25
CA VAL A 337 7.39 4.60 29.44
C VAL A 337 7.06 3.20 29.94
N ARG A 338 6.93 3.00 31.26
CA ARG A 338 6.61 1.67 31.83
C ARG A 338 5.33 1.03 31.29
N THR A 339 4.42 1.83 30.73
CA THR A 339 3.18 1.41 30.08
C THR A 339 3.38 0.89 28.66
N ASP A 340 4.55 1.09 28.06
CA ASP A 340 4.85 0.58 26.73
C ASP A 340 4.99 -0.94 26.78
N ASN A 341 4.06 -1.60 26.10
CA ASN A 341 4.01 -3.04 26.00
C ASN A 341 4.78 -3.49 24.75
N LEU A 342 5.93 -4.13 24.94
CA LEU A 342 6.68 -4.76 23.84
C LEU A 342 6.06 -6.07 23.34
N GLN A 343 5.05 -6.61 24.04
CA GLN A 343 4.35 -7.81 23.60
C GLN A 343 3.62 -7.59 22.27
N ASP A 344 3.11 -6.38 22.03
CA ASP A 344 2.44 -6.03 20.77
C ASP A 344 3.45 -6.05 19.61
N ASP A 345 4.65 -5.48 19.82
CA ASP A 345 5.78 -5.55 18.88
C ASP A 345 6.14 -7.01 18.53
N LEU A 346 6.27 -7.86 19.56
CA LEU A 346 6.60 -9.28 19.39
C LEU A 346 5.51 -10.04 18.62
N ASN A 347 4.24 -9.81 18.96
CA ASN A 347 3.11 -10.45 18.30
C ASN A 347 3.03 -10.05 16.83
N ALA A 348 3.22 -8.77 16.52
CA ALA A 348 3.21 -8.26 15.16
C ALA A 348 4.34 -8.89 14.33
N LEU A 349 5.59 -8.89 14.83
CA LEU A 349 6.72 -9.48 14.12
C LEU A 349 6.58 -10.99 13.96
N LYS A 350 6.11 -11.71 14.99
CA LYS A 350 5.84 -13.16 14.88
C LYS A 350 4.81 -13.44 13.80
N LEU A 351 3.69 -12.70 13.79
CA LEU A 351 2.65 -12.86 12.77
C LEU A 351 3.18 -12.60 11.35
N LEU A 352 3.99 -11.56 11.16
CA LEU A 352 4.60 -11.29 9.85
C LEU A 352 5.64 -12.36 9.49
N SER A 353 6.40 -12.86 10.46
CA SER A 353 7.42 -13.90 10.25
C SER A 353 6.85 -15.28 9.92
N THR A 354 5.58 -15.57 10.26
CA THR A 354 4.91 -16.81 9.82
C THR A 354 4.40 -16.70 8.38
N ARG A 355 4.22 -15.49 7.87
CA ARG A 355 3.76 -15.22 6.49
C ARG A 355 4.92 -15.08 5.54
N TYR A 356 5.83 -14.17 5.83
CA TYR A 356 6.95 -13.82 4.97
C TYR A 356 8.24 -14.46 5.44
N ARG A 357 8.90 -15.23 4.56
CA ARG A 357 10.24 -15.78 4.85
C ARG A 357 11.27 -14.65 4.96
N LEU A 358 11.09 -13.56 4.21
CA LEU A 358 11.86 -12.32 4.32
C LEU A 358 11.97 -11.86 5.79
N ILE A 359 10.83 -11.62 6.44
CA ILE A 359 10.77 -11.16 7.83
C ILE A 359 11.32 -12.21 8.79
N HIS A 360 11.04 -13.50 8.55
CA HIS A 360 11.62 -14.57 9.36
C HIS A 360 13.16 -14.54 9.35
N ASN A 361 13.75 -14.37 8.17
CA ASN A 361 15.20 -14.40 7.99
C ASN A 361 15.85 -13.13 8.57
N GLU A 362 15.36 -11.96 8.20
CA GLU A 362 15.97 -10.67 8.53
C GLU A 362 15.69 -10.22 9.97
N CYS A 363 14.50 -10.51 10.50
CA CYS A 363 14.08 -10.03 11.82
C CYS A 363 14.25 -11.07 12.94
N SER A 364 14.87 -12.22 12.68
CA SER A 364 15.02 -13.29 13.69
C SER A 364 15.75 -12.81 14.96
N GLN A 365 16.78 -11.98 14.81
CA GLN A 365 17.53 -11.42 15.95
C GLN A 365 16.75 -10.32 16.67
N LEU A 366 16.01 -9.49 15.93
CA LEU A 366 15.13 -8.48 16.50
C LEU A 366 14.04 -9.13 17.36
N ILE A 367 13.42 -10.21 16.88
CA ILE A 367 12.43 -11.00 17.64
C ILE A 367 13.02 -11.51 18.95
N LYS A 368 14.20 -12.15 18.92
CA LYS A 368 14.88 -12.65 20.13
C LYS A 368 15.24 -11.52 21.09
N THR A 369 15.65 -10.37 20.57
CA THR A 369 15.97 -9.18 21.39
C THR A 369 14.73 -8.67 22.10
N ILE A 370 13.60 -8.57 21.41
CA ILE A 370 12.32 -8.15 22.01
C ILE A 370 11.88 -9.17 23.08
N GLU A 371 11.99 -10.48 22.81
CA GLU A 371 11.68 -11.52 23.80
C GLU A 371 12.50 -11.35 25.08
N ALA A 372 13.80 -11.08 24.95
CA ALA A 372 14.68 -10.85 26.09
C ALA A 372 14.32 -9.56 26.85
N LEU A 373 13.98 -8.48 26.14
CA LEU A 373 13.57 -7.21 26.74
C LEU A 373 12.23 -7.33 27.49
N ILE A 374 11.28 -8.13 26.99
CA ILE A 374 10.02 -8.42 27.70
C ILE A 374 10.30 -9.13 29.03
N ILE A 375 11.18 -10.14 29.03
CA ILE A 375 11.57 -10.85 30.26
C ILE A 375 12.22 -9.87 31.26
N PHE A 376 13.11 -9.02 30.76
CA PHE A 376 13.79 -8.01 31.57
C PHE A 376 12.81 -6.97 32.15
N GLN A 377 11.86 -6.48 31.35
CA GLN A 377 10.80 -5.58 31.81
C GLN A 377 9.94 -6.22 32.92
N HIS A 378 9.63 -7.52 32.79
CA HIS A 378 8.88 -8.26 33.80
C HIS A 378 9.68 -8.40 35.11
N GLN A 379 10.98 -8.70 35.03
CA GLN A 379 11.87 -8.76 36.20
C GLN A 379 11.97 -7.40 36.91
N GLN A 380 12.11 -6.30 36.16
CA GLN A 380 12.14 -4.96 36.74
C GLN A 380 10.82 -4.59 37.44
N GLN A 381 9.68 -4.99 36.88
CA GLN A 381 8.37 -4.76 37.52
C GLN A 381 8.24 -5.54 38.84
N GLN A 382 8.81 -6.75 38.92
CA GLN A 382 8.83 -7.54 40.15
C GLN A 382 9.82 -6.98 41.20
N HIS A 383 10.92 -6.36 40.76
CA HIS A 383 12.01 -5.85 41.60
C HIS A 383 12.00 -4.33 41.82
N ALA A 384 10.89 -3.63 41.55
CA ALA A 384 10.77 -2.18 41.67
C ALA A 384 10.99 -1.59 43.09
N SER A 385 11.41 -2.41 44.06
CA SER A 385 11.93 -2.00 45.37
C SER A 385 13.46 -1.90 45.47
N SER A 386 14.27 -2.25 44.45
CA SER A 386 15.74 -2.15 44.55
C SER A 386 16.50 -1.95 43.22
N SER A 387 17.06 -0.74 43.06
CA SER A 387 18.24 -0.32 42.24
C SER A 387 18.21 -0.39 40.70
N HIS A 388 18.62 0.73 40.07
CA HIS A 388 18.53 1.07 38.63
C HIS A 388 19.79 0.74 37.76
N SER A 389 20.79 0.03 38.27
CA SER A 389 22.16 0.06 37.68
C SER A 389 22.50 -0.98 36.60
N GLU A 390 21.62 -1.92 36.24
CA GLU A 390 22.00 -3.09 35.39
C GLU A 390 21.71 -2.91 33.88
N LEU A 391 21.01 -1.84 33.49
CA LEU A 391 20.48 -1.63 32.12
C LEU A 391 21.55 -1.46 31.02
N VAL A 392 22.72 -0.92 31.35
CA VAL A 392 23.72 -0.50 30.34
C VAL A 392 24.55 -1.68 29.81
N ASN A 393 24.74 -2.74 30.61
CA ASN A 393 25.59 -3.88 30.20
C ASN A 393 24.87 -4.86 29.26
N PHE A 394 23.54 -5.02 29.38
CA PHE A 394 22.78 -5.98 28.58
C PHE A 394 22.70 -5.59 27.09
N LEU A 395 22.48 -4.30 26.81
CA LEU A 395 22.28 -3.82 25.44
C LEU A 395 23.58 -3.83 24.61
N SER A 396 24.75 -3.68 25.25
CA SER A 396 26.05 -3.63 24.57
C SER A 396 26.41 -4.91 23.78
N PHE A 397 25.81 -6.06 24.09
CA PHE A 397 26.06 -7.32 23.39
C PHE A 397 25.21 -7.53 22.12
N SER A 398 24.05 -6.87 21.99
CA SER A 398 23.13 -7.07 20.85
C SER A 398 23.50 -6.20 19.63
N TYR A 399 24.23 -5.10 19.86
CA TYR A 399 24.52 -4.11 18.81
C TYR A 399 25.52 -4.56 17.75
N HIS A 400 26.38 -5.55 18.02
CA HIS A 400 27.45 -5.92 17.08
C HIS A 400 26.97 -6.72 15.85
N ASP A 401 25.78 -7.33 15.88
CA ASP A 401 25.24 -8.11 14.75
C ASP A 401 24.03 -7.46 14.06
N ILE A 402 23.29 -6.59 14.75
CA ILE A 402 22.11 -5.90 14.16
C ILE A 402 22.55 -4.71 13.28
N GLY A 403 23.71 -4.11 13.58
CA GLY A 403 24.24 -2.92 12.88
C GLY A 403 24.90 -3.19 11.52
N ALA A 404 25.13 -4.45 11.12
CA ALA A 404 25.75 -4.75 9.83
C ALA A 404 24.78 -4.58 8.63
N ALA A 405 23.47 -4.46 8.88
CA ALA A 405 22.45 -4.12 7.87
C ALA A 405 21.92 -2.68 8.02
N PHE A 406 22.23 -1.99 9.13
CA PHE A 406 21.85 -0.60 9.39
C PHE A 406 23.04 0.11 10.02
N ASP A 407 23.82 0.78 9.17
CA ASP A 407 25.09 1.40 9.53
C ASP A 407 24.88 2.58 10.51
N ALA A 408 25.34 2.45 11.76
CA ALA A 408 25.35 3.53 12.73
C ALA A 408 26.46 3.38 13.78
N ASN A 409 27.69 3.73 13.38
CA ASN A 409 28.70 4.21 14.33
C ASN A 409 28.42 5.68 14.67
N LEU A 410 27.57 5.97 15.66
CA LEU A 410 27.65 7.25 16.39
C LEU A 410 26.73 7.27 17.63
N ILE A 411 27.27 7.84 18.71
CA ILE A 411 26.57 8.37 19.90
C ILE A 411 26.50 7.39 21.11
N LEU A 412 27.65 7.28 21.78
CA LEU A 412 27.70 7.12 23.24
C LEU A 412 28.38 8.36 23.81
N SER A 413 27.62 9.44 23.95
CA SER A 413 27.99 10.55 24.82
C SER A 413 26.73 11.17 25.39
N SER A 414 26.57 10.91 26.69
CA SER A 414 25.55 11.36 27.62
C SER A 414 25.22 12.85 27.55
N THR A 415 23.93 13.18 27.58
CA THR A 415 23.44 14.43 28.16
C THR A 415 22.28 14.12 29.10
N THR A 416 22.51 14.37 30.39
CA THR A 416 21.50 14.53 31.44
C THR A 416 20.47 15.58 31.03
N ILE A 417 19.22 15.17 30.80
CA ILE A 417 18.08 16.06 30.60
C ILE A 417 17.31 16.12 31.92
N GLN A 418 17.15 17.34 32.45
CA GLN A 418 16.30 17.65 33.59
C GLN A 418 14.82 17.47 33.21
N ASP A 419 14.10 16.71 34.03
CA ASP A 419 12.65 16.53 33.96
C ASP A 419 11.92 17.83 34.33
N ASP A 420 11.21 18.41 33.37
CA ASP A 420 10.12 19.36 33.62
C ASP A 420 8.80 18.67 33.28
N SER A 421 8.15 18.14 34.32
CA SER A 421 6.87 17.46 34.25
C SER A 421 5.71 18.45 34.40
N ARG A 422 5.08 18.81 33.28
CA ARG A 422 3.68 19.28 33.23
C ARG A 422 2.96 18.53 32.13
N SER A 423 2.23 17.50 32.52
CA SER A 423 1.41 16.65 31.66
C SER A 423 -0.05 17.09 31.72
N ASP A 424 -0.49 17.87 30.73
CA ASP A 424 -1.91 18.00 30.39
C ASP A 424 -2.17 17.09 29.19
N HIS A 425 -2.71 15.91 29.44
CA HIS A 425 -3.28 15.03 28.41
C HIS A 425 -4.80 15.04 28.56
N PRO A 426 -5.58 15.38 27.52
CA PRO A 426 -7.02 15.20 27.55
C PRO A 426 -7.35 13.73 27.31
N GLU A 427 -8.24 13.21 28.15
CA GLU A 427 -8.86 11.88 28.06
C GLU A 427 -9.58 11.70 26.71
N TYR A 428 -9.35 10.55 26.08
CA TYR A 428 -10.07 10.10 24.90
C TYR A 428 -11.31 9.33 25.35
N ASP A 429 -12.46 9.98 25.29
CA ASP A 429 -13.76 9.32 25.31
C ASP A 429 -14.75 10.09 24.42
N SER A 430 -15.22 9.42 23.35
CA SER A 430 -16.55 9.56 22.72
C SER A 430 -16.51 9.14 21.25
N ALA A 431 -16.92 7.91 21.00
CA ALA A 431 -17.39 7.49 19.69
C ALA A 431 -18.71 8.23 19.36
N ILE A 432 -18.87 8.60 18.09
CA ILE A 432 -20.09 9.12 17.40
C ILE A 432 -20.08 10.62 17.03
N SER A 433 -19.02 11.41 17.26
CA SER A 433 -18.83 12.74 16.60
C SER A 433 -17.46 12.95 15.92
N LEU A 434 -16.71 11.87 15.72
CA LEU A 434 -15.29 11.91 15.33
C LEU A 434 -15.04 12.13 13.82
N GLU A 435 -16.03 11.97 12.95
CA GLU A 435 -15.79 12.01 11.49
C GLU A 435 -15.75 13.43 10.93
N THR A 436 -16.67 14.30 11.34
CA THR A 436 -16.71 15.71 10.91
C THR A 436 -15.59 16.55 11.51
N SER A 437 -15.19 16.25 12.75
CA SER A 437 -14.05 16.90 13.41
C SER A 437 -12.72 16.58 12.73
N ASN A 438 -12.57 15.38 12.18
CA ASN A 438 -11.36 14.97 11.45
C ASN A 438 -11.28 15.59 10.05
N PHE A 439 -12.39 15.68 9.30
CA PHE A 439 -12.40 16.32 7.98
C PHE A 439 -12.05 17.82 8.06
N SER A 440 -12.69 18.55 8.97
CA SER A 440 -12.44 19.99 9.16
C SER A 440 -10.98 20.26 9.58
N LYS A 441 -10.43 19.44 10.47
CA LYS A 441 -9.03 19.54 10.90
C LYS A 441 -8.05 19.25 9.76
N ALA A 442 -8.32 18.22 8.96
CA ALA A 442 -7.48 17.86 7.83
C ALA A 442 -7.52 18.95 6.73
N LEU A 443 -8.71 19.49 6.43
CA LEU A 443 -8.87 20.60 5.49
C LEU A 443 -8.18 21.88 5.99
N ALA A 444 -8.28 22.19 7.28
CA ALA A 444 -7.56 23.31 7.90
C ALA A 444 -6.04 23.13 7.82
N THR A 445 -5.56 21.90 8.03
CA THR A 445 -4.13 21.56 7.92
C THR A 445 -3.63 21.73 6.49
N PHE A 446 -4.37 21.21 5.50
CA PHE A 446 -4.07 21.44 4.09
C PHE A 446 -4.05 22.93 3.75
N SER A 447 -5.09 23.67 4.14
CA SER A 447 -5.20 25.11 3.88
C SER A 447 -4.04 25.91 4.49
N ARG A 448 -3.56 25.50 5.67
CA ARG A 448 -2.41 26.12 6.34
C ARG A 448 -1.11 25.95 5.57
N TYR A 449 -0.87 24.78 4.97
CA TYR A 449 0.41 24.45 4.31
C TYR A 449 0.38 24.61 2.78
N LYS A 450 -0.79 24.77 2.18
CA LYS A 450 -1.02 24.87 0.73
C LYS A 450 -0.02 25.76 0.00
N ASP A 451 0.15 27.02 0.45
CA ASP A 451 1.01 27.98 -0.27
C ASP A 451 2.49 27.66 -0.17
N GLN A 452 2.92 26.98 0.90
CA GLN A 452 4.29 26.50 1.04
C GLN A 452 4.52 25.26 0.16
N ILE A 453 3.53 24.37 0.08
CA ILE A 453 3.63 23.13 -0.72
C ILE A 453 3.58 23.41 -2.21
N LYS A 454 2.98 24.51 -2.66
CA LYS A 454 3.07 24.98 -4.07
C LYS A 454 4.50 25.16 -4.55
N GLN A 455 5.46 25.31 -3.64
CA GLN A 455 6.87 25.37 -3.99
C GLN A 455 7.42 23.99 -4.38
N PHE A 456 6.90 22.91 -3.78
CA PHE A 456 7.42 21.55 -3.90
C PHE A 456 6.53 20.63 -4.75
N ALA A 457 5.25 20.97 -4.96
CA ALA A 457 4.31 20.15 -5.68
C ALA A 457 3.68 20.89 -6.87
N HIS A 458 3.67 20.22 -8.02
CA HIS A 458 2.91 20.62 -9.19
C HIS A 458 1.51 20.00 -9.16
N GLY A 459 0.53 20.64 -9.80
CA GLY A 459 -0.82 20.08 -9.90
C GLY A 459 -1.65 20.10 -8.60
N LEU A 460 -1.25 20.87 -7.58
CA LEU A 460 -2.03 21.05 -6.34
C LEU A 460 -3.46 21.56 -6.58
N GLU A 461 -3.73 22.19 -7.71
CA GLU A 461 -5.09 22.59 -8.07
C GLU A 461 -6.04 21.40 -8.25
N GLN A 462 -5.56 20.25 -8.72
CA GLN A 462 -6.38 19.03 -8.76
C GLN A 462 -6.75 18.59 -7.35
N LEU A 463 -5.80 18.68 -6.42
CA LEU A 463 -6.02 18.37 -5.01
C LEU A 463 -7.05 19.33 -4.37
N GLU A 464 -6.96 20.63 -4.69
CA GLU A 464 -7.93 21.64 -4.25
C GLU A 464 -9.33 21.33 -4.77
N ILE A 465 -9.47 20.99 -6.06
CA ILE A 465 -10.74 20.61 -6.67
C ILE A 465 -11.34 19.37 -5.98
N VAL A 466 -10.52 18.36 -5.66
CA VAL A 466 -10.96 17.18 -4.91
C VAL A 466 -11.47 17.56 -3.52
N LEU A 467 -10.75 18.41 -2.79
CA LEU A 467 -11.15 18.83 -1.44
C LEU A 467 -12.43 19.69 -1.46
N GLU A 468 -12.56 20.59 -2.42
CA GLU A 468 -13.78 21.40 -2.62
C GLU A 468 -14.97 20.50 -2.98
N GLY A 469 -14.77 19.54 -3.89
CA GLY A 469 -15.79 18.55 -4.25
C GLY A 469 -16.24 17.72 -3.04
N PHE A 470 -15.30 17.27 -2.20
CA PHE A 470 -15.64 16.54 -0.97
C PHE A 470 -16.32 17.40 0.10
N SER A 471 -15.91 18.66 0.22
CA SER A 471 -16.60 19.62 1.10
C SER A 471 -18.05 19.81 0.66
N GLU A 472 -18.29 19.92 -0.66
CA GLU A 472 -19.63 20.05 -1.21
C GLU A 472 -20.47 18.79 -0.99
N GLN A 473 -19.91 17.60 -1.25
CA GLN A 473 -20.59 16.34 -0.96
C GLN A 473 -20.95 16.20 0.53
N THR A 474 -20.05 16.63 1.44
CA THR A 474 -20.32 16.63 2.87
C THR A 474 -21.43 17.60 3.24
N ARG A 475 -21.47 18.78 2.60
CA ARG A 475 -22.54 19.77 2.78
C ARG A 475 -23.89 19.20 2.34
N ILE A 476 -23.95 18.53 1.20
CA ILE A 476 -25.17 17.88 0.69
C ILE A 476 -25.63 16.76 1.63
N ARG A 477 -24.71 15.90 2.12
CA ARG A 477 -25.04 14.84 3.10
C ARG A 477 -25.59 15.38 4.42
N ASN A 478 -25.09 16.53 4.86
CA ASN A 478 -25.50 17.16 6.12
C ASN A 478 -26.74 18.06 5.97
N ALA A 479 -27.12 18.45 4.75
CA ALA A 479 -28.33 19.20 4.51
C ALA A 479 -29.54 18.29 4.80
N GLN A 480 -30.41 18.70 5.72
CA GLN A 480 -31.67 18.01 5.97
C GLN A 480 -32.57 18.21 4.74
N SER A 481 -32.61 17.24 3.81
CA SER A 481 -33.63 17.21 2.76
C SER A 481 -34.80 16.33 3.20
N ASP A 482 -36.00 16.68 2.74
CA ASP A 482 -37.24 15.94 3.03
C ASP A 482 -37.35 14.63 2.20
N SER A 483 -36.44 14.42 1.23
CA SER A 483 -36.46 13.31 0.28
C SER A 483 -35.05 12.76 0.04
N THR A 484 -34.86 11.46 0.30
CA THR A 484 -33.60 10.73 0.11
C THR A 484 -33.19 10.65 -1.37
N ASN A 485 -34.17 10.70 -2.28
CA ASN A 485 -33.91 10.66 -3.72
C ASN A 485 -33.29 11.96 -4.23
N ASP A 486 -33.77 13.12 -3.76
CA ASP A 486 -33.23 14.42 -4.18
C ASP A 486 -31.78 14.59 -3.68
N GLN A 487 -31.50 14.16 -2.43
CA GLN A 487 -30.15 14.09 -1.89
C GLN A 487 -29.21 13.23 -2.74
N LEU A 488 -29.69 12.09 -3.24
CA LEU A 488 -28.90 11.19 -4.07
C LEU A 488 -28.61 11.80 -5.46
N GLU A 489 -29.58 12.48 -6.06
CA GLU A 489 -29.39 13.20 -7.33
C GLU A 489 -28.39 14.36 -7.18
N ASP A 490 -28.51 15.14 -6.10
CA ASP A 490 -27.57 16.23 -5.78
C ASP A 490 -26.15 15.71 -5.60
N LEU A 491 -25.97 14.58 -4.90
CA LEU A 491 -24.65 13.95 -4.73
C LEU A 491 -24.06 13.48 -6.06
N LYS A 492 -24.86 12.85 -6.92
CA LYS A 492 -24.41 12.44 -8.27
C LYS A 492 -24.02 13.64 -9.11
N GLN A 493 -24.78 14.73 -9.05
CA GLN A 493 -24.46 15.95 -9.79
C GLN A 493 -23.17 16.61 -9.27
N ALA A 494 -22.96 16.65 -7.96
CA ALA A 494 -21.73 17.16 -7.36
C ALA A 494 -20.49 16.33 -7.78
N GLU A 495 -20.64 15.01 -7.87
CA GLU A 495 -19.60 14.10 -8.36
C GLU A 495 -19.28 14.31 -9.84
N ILE A 496 -20.29 14.44 -10.71
CA ILE A 496 -20.11 14.78 -12.12
C ILE A 496 -19.37 16.13 -12.27
N ASN A 497 -19.75 17.13 -11.47
CA ASN A 497 -19.10 18.44 -11.47
C ASN A 497 -17.62 18.35 -11.04
N LEU A 498 -17.32 17.54 -10.02
CA LEU A 498 -15.96 17.26 -9.57
C LEU A 498 -15.12 16.65 -10.70
N VAL A 499 -15.60 15.57 -11.32
CA VAL A 499 -14.92 14.89 -12.42
C VAL A 499 -14.67 15.84 -13.59
N ASN A 500 -15.68 16.61 -14.00
CA ASN A 500 -15.54 17.58 -15.09
C ASN A 500 -14.49 18.67 -14.78
N SER A 501 -14.45 19.15 -13.54
CA SER A 501 -13.46 20.14 -13.10
C SER A 501 -12.04 19.58 -13.15
N LEU A 502 -11.85 18.32 -12.73
CA LEU A 502 -10.56 17.64 -12.81
C LEU A 502 -10.11 17.42 -14.26
N ILE A 503 -11.03 17.02 -15.16
CA ILE A 503 -10.74 16.91 -16.60
C ILE A 503 -10.29 18.25 -17.17
N GLN A 504 -10.98 19.34 -16.84
CA GLN A 504 -10.65 20.68 -17.34
C GLN A 504 -9.25 21.13 -16.90
N VAL A 505 -8.91 20.95 -15.61
CA VAL A 505 -7.58 21.31 -15.11
C VAL A 505 -6.49 20.44 -15.71
N ALA A 506 -6.72 19.12 -15.82
CA ALA A 506 -5.75 18.23 -16.42
C ALA A 506 -5.52 18.53 -17.91
N LYS A 507 -6.58 18.86 -18.68
CA LYS A 507 -6.47 19.35 -20.07
C LYS A 507 -5.67 20.65 -20.14
N ARG A 508 -5.98 21.64 -19.30
CA ARG A 508 -5.32 22.94 -19.29
C ARG A 508 -3.82 22.82 -18.99
N ASN A 509 -3.45 21.85 -18.15
CA ASN A 509 -2.06 21.61 -17.77
C ASN A 509 -1.33 20.64 -18.71
N GLY A 510 -2.00 20.07 -19.72
CA GLY A 510 -1.44 19.00 -20.54
C GLY A 510 -1.10 17.73 -19.74
N ASP A 511 -1.74 17.52 -18.59
CA ASP A 511 -1.50 16.40 -17.69
C ASP A 511 -2.25 15.15 -18.17
N VAL A 512 -1.66 14.47 -19.16
CA VAL A 512 -2.19 13.23 -19.74
C VAL A 512 -2.43 12.18 -18.65
N LYS A 513 -1.53 12.10 -17.67
CA LYS A 513 -1.63 11.12 -16.57
C LYS A 513 -2.81 11.43 -15.65
N GLY A 514 -2.98 12.70 -15.27
CA GLY A 514 -4.14 13.15 -14.52
C GLY A 514 -5.46 12.90 -15.24
N LEU A 515 -5.49 13.02 -16.58
CA LEU A 515 -6.69 12.67 -17.35
C LEU A 515 -7.04 11.18 -17.25
N LEU A 516 -6.03 10.31 -17.28
CA LEU A 516 -6.22 8.87 -17.07
C LEU A 516 -6.74 8.59 -15.66
N GLU A 517 -6.13 9.19 -14.63
CA GLU A 517 -6.57 9.05 -13.23
C GLU A 517 -8.03 9.46 -13.03
N VAL A 518 -8.47 10.53 -13.69
CA VAL A 518 -9.84 11.04 -13.58
C VAL A 518 -10.84 10.14 -14.29
N GLU A 519 -10.49 9.56 -15.44
CA GLU A 519 -11.35 8.60 -16.11
C GLU A 519 -11.48 7.30 -15.31
N ILE A 520 -10.39 6.88 -14.65
CA ILE A 520 -10.39 5.76 -13.69
C ILE A 520 -11.32 6.06 -12.51
N LEU A 521 -11.22 7.26 -11.93
CA LEU A 521 -12.05 7.71 -10.82
C LEU A 521 -13.54 7.65 -11.19
N LYS A 522 -13.90 8.27 -12.31
CA LYS A 522 -15.26 8.26 -12.88
C LYS A 522 -15.81 6.84 -13.04
N LYS A 523 -14.98 5.91 -13.51
CA LYS A 523 -15.32 4.49 -13.62
C LYS A 523 -15.61 3.84 -12.29
N GLN A 524 -14.76 4.07 -11.28
CA GLN A 524 -14.97 3.51 -9.95
C GLN A 524 -16.31 3.95 -9.36
N ASP A 525 -16.64 5.23 -9.51
CA ASP A 525 -17.86 5.78 -8.95
C ASP A 525 -19.11 5.24 -9.69
N LEU A 526 -19.03 5.07 -11.02
CA LEU A 526 -20.06 4.40 -11.82
C LEU A 526 -20.23 2.90 -11.48
N PHE A 527 -19.15 2.18 -11.20
CA PHE A 527 -19.21 0.76 -10.82
C PHE A 527 -19.69 0.58 -9.37
N MET A 528 -19.22 1.39 -8.43
CA MET A 528 -19.62 1.34 -7.02
C MET A 528 -21.11 1.65 -6.84
N GLY A 529 -21.65 2.60 -7.62
CA GLY A 529 -23.08 2.90 -7.64
C GLY A 529 -23.95 1.73 -8.13
N ASN A 530 -23.43 0.88 -9.01
CA ASN A 530 -24.15 -0.31 -9.51
C ASN A 530 -24.02 -1.52 -8.56
N VAL A 531 -22.89 -1.68 -7.87
CA VAL A 531 -22.68 -2.78 -6.92
C VAL A 531 -23.55 -2.60 -5.65
N GLN A 532 -23.72 -1.38 -5.15
CA GLN A 532 -24.61 -1.14 -4.01
C GLN A 532 -26.08 -1.48 -4.32
N ASN A 533 -26.53 -1.25 -5.55
CA ASN A 533 -27.88 -1.63 -6.01
C ASN A 533 -28.10 -3.14 -6.16
N HIS A 534 -27.03 -3.94 -6.27
CA HIS A 534 -27.11 -5.40 -6.30
C HIS A 534 -26.89 -6.08 -4.95
N SER A 535 -26.37 -5.36 -3.96
CA SER A 535 -26.25 -5.85 -2.57
C SER A 535 -27.50 -5.63 -1.71
N GLN A 536 -28.55 -4.99 -2.27
CA GLN A 536 -29.86 -4.78 -1.64
C GLN A 536 -30.99 -5.63 -2.26
N LEU A 537 -30.64 -6.55 -3.16
CA LEU A 537 -31.51 -7.61 -3.69
C LEU A 537 -30.96 -8.96 -3.21
#